data_AF-A0A7X5WNP0-F1
#
_entry.id   AF-A0A7X5WNP0-F1
#
_cell.length_a   1.000
_cell.length_b   1.000
_cell.length_c   1.000
_cell.angle_alpha   90.00
_cell.angle_beta   90.00
_cell.angle_gamma   90.00
#
_symmetry.space_group_name_H-M   'P 1'
#
loop_
_entity.id
_entity.type
_entity.pdbx_description
1 polymer ?
#
loop_
_entity_poly.entity_id
_entity_poly.type
_entity_poly.pdbx_seq_one_letter_code
_entity_poly.pdbx_strand_id
1 'polypeptide(L)'
;PQPGRIHLLLRAYHRTGAPEFRAVAAEALDAMAAGGMYDHVGGGFHRYSTDPAWLVPHFEKMLYDNAQLPRAYLDGYQVTGEERYREVARETLA
;
A
#
# COMPACT_ATOMS: atom_id res chain seq x y z
N PRO A 1 -0.74 5.78 6.81
CA PRO A 1 -1.34 4.72 5.96
C PRO A 1 -2.31 3.85 6.80
N GLN A 2 -3.27 3.13 6.19
CA GLN A 2 -4.26 2.31 6.92
C GLN A 2 -4.36 0.87 6.35
N PRO A 3 -3.33 0.01 6.56
CA PRO A 3 -3.24 -1.31 5.92
C PRO A 3 -4.41 -2.25 6.25
N GLY A 4 -4.97 -2.17 7.46
CA GLY A 4 -6.11 -3.00 7.87
C GLY A 4 -7.37 -2.78 7.01
N ARG A 5 -7.59 -1.56 6.48
CA ARG A 5 -8.73 -1.28 5.60
C ARG A 5 -8.53 -1.88 4.21
N ILE A 6 -7.30 -1.88 3.71
CA ILE A 6 -6.95 -2.50 2.42
C ILE A 6 -7.16 -4.01 2.51
N HIS A 7 -6.68 -4.64 3.58
CA HIS A 7 -6.93 -6.07 3.82
C HIS A 7 -8.42 -6.39 3.89
N LEU A 8 -9.23 -5.55 4.52
CA LEU A 8 -10.68 -5.74 4.57
C LEU A 8 -11.30 -5.73 3.16
N LEU A 9 -10.93 -4.75 2.33
CA LEU A 9 -11.41 -4.64 0.95
C LEU A 9 -11.00 -5.86 0.11
N LEU A 10 -9.73 -6.26 0.16
CA LEU A 10 -9.24 -7.42 -0.62
C LEU A 10 -9.90 -8.74 -0.14
N ARG A 11 -10.14 -8.89 1.17
CA ARG A 11 -10.93 -10.02 1.70
C ARG A 11 -12.39 -9.99 1.28
N ALA A 12 -13.00 -8.81 1.21
CA ALA A 12 -14.36 -8.65 0.72
C ALA A 12 -14.44 -9.05 -0.76
N TYR A 13 -13.49 -8.58 -1.59
CA TYR A 13 -13.37 -8.99 -2.98
C TYR A 13 -13.25 -10.50 -3.14
N HIS A 14 -12.36 -11.17 -2.39
CA HIS A 14 -12.22 -12.63 -2.46
C HIS A 14 -13.52 -13.35 -2.09
N ARG A 15 -14.33 -12.78 -1.19
CA ARG A 15 -15.57 -13.42 -0.72
C ARG A 15 -16.75 -13.20 -1.67
N THR A 16 -16.88 -12.00 -2.22
CA THR A 16 -18.08 -11.60 -2.97
C THR A 16 -17.84 -11.59 -4.48
N GLY A 17 -16.59 -11.53 -4.94
CA GLY A 17 -16.22 -11.27 -6.33
C GLY A 17 -16.55 -9.85 -6.80
N ALA A 18 -17.03 -8.97 -5.91
CA ALA A 18 -17.55 -7.67 -6.29
C ALA A 18 -16.40 -6.70 -6.63
N PRO A 19 -16.27 -6.25 -7.90
CA PRO A 19 -15.07 -5.60 -8.41
C PRO A 19 -14.77 -4.25 -7.75
N GLU A 20 -15.76 -3.58 -7.17
CA GLU A 20 -15.60 -2.31 -6.47
C GLU A 20 -14.61 -2.41 -5.30
N PHE A 21 -14.58 -3.53 -4.58
CA PHE A 21 -13.65 -3.71 -3.47
C PHE A 21 -12.20 -3.80 -3.96
N ARG A 22 -11.98 -4.50 -5.08
CA ARG A 22 -10.67 -4.57 -5.73
C ARG A 22 -10.24 -3.21 -6.25
N ALA A 23 -11.15 -2.47 -6.89
CA ALA A 23 -10.86 -1.16 -7.45
C ALA A 23 -10.42 -0.15 -6.37
N VAL A 24 -11.18 -0.04 -5.27
CA VAL A 24 -10.84 0.88 -4.17
C VAL A 24 -9.53 0.48 -3.48
N ALA A 25 -9.27 -0.83 -3.31
CA ALA A 25 -8.01 -1.30 -2.74
C ALA A 25 -6.81 -0.97 -3.65
N ALA A 26 -6.94 -1.20 -4.96
CA ALA A 26 -5.90 -0.91 -5.94
C ALA A 26 -5.60 0.59 -6.03
N GLU A 27 -6.63 1.43 -6.07
CA GLU A 27 -6.47 2.89 -6.07
C GLU A 27 -5.71 3.38 -4.83
N ALA A 28 -6.04 2.85 -3.65
CA ALA A 28 -5.34 3.21 -2.42
C ALA A 28 -3.86 2.75 -2.42
N LEU A 29 -3.58 1.54 -2.90
CA LEU A 29 -2.20 1.04 -3.04
C LEU A 29 -1.41 1.88 -4.05
N ASP A 30 -2.00 2.20 -5.20
CA ASP A 30 -1.37 3.00 -6.24
C ASP A 30 -1.05 4.40 -5.75
N ALA A 31 -2.00 5.08 -5.09
CA ALA A 31 -1.79 6.41 -4.54
C ALA A 31 -0.69 6.43 -3.46
N MET A 32 -0.62 5.40 -2.61
CA MET A 32 0.42 5.30 -1.59
C MET A 32 1.81 5.06 -2.20
N ALA A 33 1.92 4.16 -3.18
CA ALA A 33 3.18 3.82 -3.83
C ALA A 33 3.71 4.93 -4.75
N ALA A 34 2.81 5.63 -5.46
CA ALA A 34 3.20 6.69 -6.39
C ALA A 34 3.48 8.04 -5.70
N GLY A 35 2.92 8.25 -4.50
CA GLY A 35 3.10 9.49 -3.73
C GLY A 35 4.39 9.50 -2.92
N GLY A 36 4.62 10.63 -2.25
CA GLY A 36 5.70 10.83 -1.27
C GLY A 36 5.54 10.04 0.02
N MET A 37 4.46 9.27 0.20
CA MET A 37 4.36 8.32 1.33
C MET A 37 5.34 7.16 1.19
N TYR A 38 5.62 6.73 -0.04
CA TYR A 38 6.63 5.72 -0.33
C TYR A 38 8.01 6.38 -0.44
N ASP A 39 9.00 5.82 0.23
CA ASP A 39 10.38 6.26 0.09
C ASP A 39 10.99 5.62 -1.17
N HIS A 40 10.96 6.36 -2.27
CA HIS A 40 11.48 5.92 -3.58
C HIS A 40 13.01 5.73 -3.62
N VAL A 41 13.73 6.11 -2.57
CA VAL A 41 15.20 5.95 -2.48
C VAL A 41 15.57 4.80 -1.56
N GLY A 42 14.97 4.76 -0.37
CA GLY A 42 15.29 3.81 0.70
C GLY A 42 14.28 2.69 0.91
N GLY A 43 13.18 2.65 0.15
CA GLY A 43 12.10 1.68 0.31
C GLY A 43 11.25 1.91 1.56
N GLY A 44 10.09 1.26 1.61
CA GLY A 44 9.15 1.38 2.72
C GLY A 44 8.41 2.72 2.80
N PHE A 45 7.68 2.91 3.90
CA PHE A 45 6.66 3.95 4.02
C PHE A 45 6.90 4.89 5.20
N HIS A 46 6.71 6.17 4.90
CA HIS A 46 6.60 7.24 5.88
C HIS A 46 5.25 7.20 6.61
N ARG A 47 5.22 7.77 7.82
CA ARG A 47 4.04 7.71 8.70
C ARG A 47 2.82 8.43 8.14
N TYR A 48 3.01 9.58 7.51
CA TYR A 48 1.96 10.36 6.84
C TYR A 48 2.58 11.42 5.91
N SER A 49 1.73 12.04 5.08
CA SER A 49 2.07 13.24 4.32
C SER A 49 1.64 14.51 5.06
N THR A 50 2.45 15.55 4.95
CA THR A 50 2.16 16.89 5.50
C THR A 50 1.22 17.71 4.62
N ASP A 51 1.02 17.30 3.36
CA ASP A 51 0.14 17.98 2.39
C ASP A 51 -0.93 17.03 1.81
N PRO A 52 -2.06 17.57 1.29
CA PRO A 52 -3.17 16.79 0.76
C PRO A 52 -2.88 16.01 -0.52
N ALA A 53 -1.91 16.45 -1.33
CA ALA A 53 -1.51 15.79 -2.57
C ALA A 53 -0.53 14.62 -2.32
N TRP A 54 -0.15 14.40 -1.05
CA TRP A 54 0.77 13.35 -0.64
C TRP A 54 2.15 13.49 -1.26
N LEU A 55 2.66 14.72 -1.41
CA LEU A 55 3.95 14.98 -2.04
C LEU A 55 5.09 15.07 -1.02
N VAL A 56 4.84 15.64 0.16
CA VAL A 56 5.84 15.93 1.19
C VAL A 56 5.61 15.02 2.41
N PRO A 57 6.43 13.97 2.60
CA PRO A 57 6.30 13.10 3.74
C PRO A 57 6.72 13.77 5.05
N HIS A 58 6.16 13.25 6.13
CA HIS A 58 6.83 13.28 7.42
C HIS A 58 7.86 12.13 7.46
N PHE A 59 9.15 12.45 7.40
CA PHE A 59 10.24 11.48 7.16
C PHE A 59 10.37 10.32 8.17
N GLU A 60 9.67 10.37 9.30
CA GLU A 60 9.55 9.25 10.23
C GLU A 60 8.93 8.01 9.57
N LYS A 61 9.54 6.84 9.79
CA LYS A 61 8.99 5.53 9.42
C LYS A 61 8.63 4.75 10.67
N MET A 62 7.41 4.23 10.72
CA MET A 62 6.95 3.42 11.84
C MET A 62 7.07 1.93 11.51
N LEU A 63 7.63 1.15 12.43
CA LEU A 63 7.83 -0.29 12.25
C LEU A 63 6.51 -1.02 11.96
N TYR A 64 5.43 -0.69 12.68
CA TYR A 64 4.15 -1.37 12.50
C TYR A 64 3.53 -1.12 11.12
N ASP A 65 3.79 0.04 10.49
CA ASP A 65 3.33 0.33 9.13
C ASP A 65 4.13 -0.50 8.14
N ASN A 66 5.46 -0.47 8.25
CA ASN A 66 6.38 -1.21 7.37
C ASN A 66 6.33 -2.73 7.59
N ALA A 67 5.81 -3.22 8.72
CA ALA A 67 5.54 -4.63 8.94
C ALA A 67 4.19 -5.09 8.35
N GLN A 68 3.21 -4.19 8.22
CA GLN A 68 1.86 -4.54 7.77
C GLN A 68 1.62 -4.25 6.28
N LEU A 69 2.18 -3.15 5.76
CA LEU A 69 2.00 -2.75 4.37
C LEU A 69 2.53 -3.78 3.36
N PRO A 70 3.68 -4.45 3.55
CA PRO A 70 4.13 -5.50 2.63
C PRO A 70 3.10 -6.59 2.42
N ARG A 71 2.34 -6.95 3.46
CA ARG A 71 1.24 -7.94 3.33
C ARG A 71 0.10 -7.38 2.50
N ALA A 72 -0.28 -6.12 2.67
CA ALA A 72 -1.34 -5.49 1.88
C ALA A 72 -0.95 -5.39 0.39
N TYR A 73 0.31 -5.05 0.10
CA TYR A 73 0.83 -5.04 -1.27
C TYR A 73 0.96 -6.45 -1.85
N LEU A 74 1.35 -7.45 -1.06
CA LEU A 74 1.35 -8.85 -1.51
C LEU A 74 -0.07 -9.34 -1.85
N ASP A 75 -1.06 -9.05 -1.00
CA ASP A 75 -2.46 -9.36 -1.29
C ASP A 75 -2.92 -8.65 -2.57
N GLY A 76 -2.53 -7.39 -2.76
CA GLY A 76 -2.77 -6.63 -3.98
C GLY A 76 -2.17 -7.30 -5.21
N TYR A 77 -0.92 -7.76 -5.14
CA TYR A 77 -0.26 -8.52 -6.21
C TYR A 77 -1.03 -9.81 -6.53
N GLN A 78 -1.41 -10.59 -5.53
CA GLN A 78 -2.14 -11.85 -5.73
C GLN A 78 -3.49 -11.65 -6.41
N VAL A 79 -4.18 -10.53 -6.13
CA VAL A 79 -5.50 -10.22 -6.69
C VAL A 79 -5.43 -9.59 -8.07
N THR A 80 -4.35 -8.85 -8.38
CA THR A 80 -4.26 -8.05 -9.61
C THR A 80 -3.28 -8.58 -10.64
N GLY A 81 -2.23 -9.29 -10.21
CA GLY A 81 -1.08 -9.67 -11.04
C GLY A 81 -0.09 -8.53 -11.30
N GLU A 82 -0.30 -7.34 -10.71
CA GLU A 82 0.50 -6.15 -11.00
C GLU A 82 1.87 -6.21 -10.28
N GLU A 83 2.94 -6.41 -11.05
CA GLU A 83 4.29 -6.65 -10.52
C GLU A 83 4.80 -5.50 -9.62
N ARG A 84 4.37 -4.25 -9.87
CA ARG A 84 4.70 -3.08 -9.02
C ARG A 84 4.38 -3.30 -7.54
N TYR A 85 3.32 -4.04 -7.22
CA TYR A 85 2.96 -4.30 -5.83
C TYR A 85 3.92 -5.29 -5.17
N ARG A 86 4.40 -6.28 -5.93
CA ARG A 86 5.43 -7.21 -5.47
C ARG A 86 6.74 -6.47 -5.19
N GLU A 87 7.13 -5.56 -6.07
CA GLU A 87 8.35 -4.74 -5.93
C GLU A 87 8.29 -3.92 -4.65
N VAL A 88 7.21 -3.13 -4.45
CA VAL A 88 7.00 -2.34 -3.24
C VAL A 88 7.04 -3.19 -1.96
N ALA A 89 6.42 -4.37 -1.97
CA ALA A 89 6.44 -5.28 -0.82
C ALA A 89 7.87 -5.77 -0.51
N ARG A 90 8.68 -6.05 -1.54
CA ARG A 90 10.06 -6.51 -1.37
C ARG A 90 10.98 -5.39 -0.89
N GLU A 91 10.90 -4.22 -1.51
CA GLU A 91 11.70 -3.05 -1.17
C GLU A 91 11.42 -2.56 0.26
N THR A 92 10.18 -2.70 0.72
CA THR A 92 9.82 -2.38 2.12
C THR A 92 10.44 -3.35 3.14
N LEU A 93 10.82 -4.57 2.73
CA LEU A 93 11.36 -5.63 3.60
C LEU A 93 12.87 -5.84 3.45
N ALA A 94 13.54 -5.13 2.55
CA ALA A 94 14.98 -5.21 2.30
C ALA A 94 15.78 -4.57 3.43
#